data_AF-A0A2N5ZW72-F1
#
_entry.id   AF-A0A2N5ZW72-F1
#
_cell.length_a   1.000
_cell.length_b   1.000
_cell.length_c   1.000
_cell.angle_alpha   90.00
_cell.angle_beta   90.00
_cell.angle_gamma   90.00
#
_symmetry.space_group_name_H-M   'P 1'
#
loop_
_entity.id
_entity.type
_entity.pdbx_description
1 polymer ?
#
loop_
_entity_poly.entity_id
_entity_poly.type
_entity_poly.pdbx_seq_one_letter_code
_entity_poly.pdbx_strand_id
1 'polypeptide(L)'
;MTKYNYILSGFGHAAGKYEVSNSLLEDGANRDKLDGFNPELIKHSKNYQAYLKEHPEASPFEYFVGYKMGFETRYHVTPWPPIKQNQDVAENSLDLLVEAVDRALEDSGLDAEDIDGWIVSTVSPQEQAPGIAATLKTYFTHPENNTSAMTLTSGCAGFNIALRRSLDYFRSDEKAKHILIANTETMSHFLNHKRDFVYHATFGDAAAAAIISRVEQTDGFEGVGVAKNYHDLRMIDFVGVDKDWNLYMDGAAVKRRAVPNLINSSKEVLKMQGWELEDIDLVVPHQTGNAILHTVAEELNLPLNKMYQETQAKYGNVSGTTIPISLSELHYQGRLKPGMRLLCPTAGVGGEYGAWTYQVPKNCRVAPSDVNKKYSLLKGKRILLIGADNNLGVVLLEQIMHSDAEVLIQVNHKNDYSSQLKSISDLKNCNAEVIEYPISSEEDALSFVKQLDGKEFYYVINLNLASETIYSFENLELVLAQLQKPMDRLTRELLAFTKETSFILGHPLEEANLSEASPLAAAVSGWHGLAGSMSGEAISRGVRTIWYTPAVYAGNTAYMGGKARIMAMKGMRQEAIWSDLTKLADRIVRSLFYLKVPQTQDIYQGPMIYRKDACAFRK
;
A
#
# COMPACT_ATOMS: atom_id res chain seq x y z
N MET A 1 -25.37 26.47 -16.41
CA MET A 1 -24.47 25.32 -16.25
C MET A 1 -23.87 25.42 -14.86
N THR A 2 -24.02 24.37 -14.05
CA THR A 2 -23.36 24.26 -12.75
C THR A 2 -21.85 24.36 -12.98
N LYS A 3 -21.17 25.26 -12.26
CA LYS A 3 -19.72 25.32 -12.27
C LYS A 3 -19.20 24.38 -11.18
N TYR A 4 -18.05 23.76 -11.44
CA TYR A 4 -17.43 22.82 -10.52
C TYR A 4 -16.00 23.25 -10.20
N ASN A 5 -15.62 23.04 -8.95
CA ASN A 5 -14.24 23.07 -8.49
C ASN A 5 -13.71 21.62 -8.42
N TYR A 6 -12.41 21.45 -8.57
CA TYR A 6 -11.74 20.15 -8.46
C TYR A 6 -10.74 20.21 -7.31
N ILE A 7 -11.08 19.60 -6.17
CA ILE A 7 -10.27 19.71 -4.95
C ILE A 7 -9.47 18.44 -4.71
N LEU A 8 -8.33 18.56 -4.02
CA LEU A 8 -7.65 17.39 -3.46
C LEU A 8 -8.32 17.07 -2.12
N SER A 9 -9.07 15.98 -2.07
CA SER A 9 -9.94 15.65 -0.92
C SER A 9 -9.41 14.54 -0.03
N GLY A 10 -8.30 13.91 -0.40
CA GLY A 10 -7.63 12.90 0.39
C GLY A 10 -6.15 12.86 0.03
N PHE A 11 -5.30 12.68 1.03
CA PHE A 11 -3.86 12.58 0.88
C PHE A 11 -3.32 11.35 1.63
N GLY A 12 -2.33 10.69 1.04
CA GLY A 12 -1.60 9.62 1.71
C GLY A 12 -0.23 9.42 1.11
N HIS A 13 0.75 9.07 1.94
CA HIS A 13 2.09 8.73 1.48
C HIS A 13 2.71 7.64 2.34
N ALA A 14 3.66 6.91 1.77
CA ALA A 14 4.48 5.89 2.40
C ALA A 14 5.91 5.99 1.87
N ALA A 15 6.89 5.56 2.66
CA ALA A 15 8.30 5.58 2.28
C ALA A 15 8.97 4.28 2.72
N GLY A 16 10.13 3.98 2.15
CA GLY A 16 10.95 2.87 2.63
C GLY A 16 11.25 2.96 4.13
N LYS A 17 11.51 1.83 4.77
CA LYS A 17 11.77 1.80 6.23
C LYS A 17 13.24 1.95 6.61
N TYR A 18 14.17 1.76 5.66
CA TYR A 18 15.59 1.83 5.93
C TYR A 18 16.12 3.22 5.64
N GLU A 19 16.41 3.97 6.69
CA GLU A 19 17.07 5.26 6.56
C GLU A 19 18.49 5.11 6.01
N VAL A 20 18.83 5.96 5.04
CA VAL A 20 20.17 6.11 4.48
C VAL A 20 20.58 7.57 4.71
N SER A 21 21.37 7.79 5.75
CA SER A 21 21.85 9.11 6.12
C SER A 21 23.06 9.53 5.27
N ASN A 22 23.31 10.83 5.20
CA ASN A 22 24.52 11.36 4.58
C ASN A 22 25.81 10.82 5.22
N SER A 23 25.83 10.64 6.55
CA SER A 23 26.98 10.03 7.25
C SER A 23 27.24 8.59 6.80
N LEU A 24 26.18 7.78 6.58
CA LEU A 24 26.33 6.43 6.06
C LEU A 24 26.93 6.40 4.65
N LEU A 25 26.51 7.34 3.79
CA LEU A 25 27.04 7.47 2.44
C LEU A 25 28.48 8.00 2.41
N GLU A 26 28.82 8.93 3.30
CA GLU A 26 30.19 9.44 3.46
C GLU A 26 31.15 8.32 3.89
N ASP A 27 30.75 7.52 4.88
CA ASP A 27 31.46 6.31 5.29
C ASP A 27 31.60 5.32 4.12
N GLY A 28 30.56 5.19 3.30
CA GLY A 28 30.57 4.40 2.08
C GLY A 28 31.61 4.87 1.06
N ALA A 29 31.65 6.17 0.79
CA ALA A 29 32.62 6.78 -0.11
C ALA A 29 34.06 6.65 0.40
N ASN A 30 34.27 6.80 1.71
CA ASN A 30 35.59 6.69 2.35
C ASN A 30 36.13 5.25 2.41
N ARG A 31 35.26 4.23 2.29
CA ARG A 31 35.62 2.80 2.35
C ARG A 31 35.59 2.12 0.97
N ASP A 32 35.75 2.88 -0.10
CA ASP A 32 35.72 2.42 -1.50
C ASP A 32 34.44 1.66 -1.89
N LYS A 33 33.31 1.90 -1.21
CA LYS A 33 32.02 1.32 -1.61
C LYS A 33 31.33 2.14 -2.69
N LEU A 34 31.63 3.43 -2.78
CA LEU A 34 31.11 4.34 -3.80
C LEU A 34 32.26 4.98 -4.59
N ASP A 35 32.03 5.18 -5.88
CA ASP A 35 32.95 5.80 -6.82
C ASP A 35 32.52 7.25 -7.12
N GLY A 36 33.47 8.12 -7.48
CA GLY A 36 33.19 9.45 -8.04
C GLY A 36 33.10 10.61 -7.05
N PHE A 37 33.01 10.37 -5.74
CA PHE A 37 33.12 11.43 -4.74
C PHE A 37 34.59 11.82 -4.53
N ASN A 38 34.92 13.10 -4.70
CA ASN A 38 36.29 13.61 -4.53
C ASN A 38 36.29 14.85 -3.60
N PRO A 39 36.59 14.66 -2.30
CA PRO A 39 36.57 15.76 -1.34
C PRO A 39 37.66 16.80 -1.62
N GLU A 40 38.83 16.39 -2.14
CA GLU A 40 39.90 17.31 -2.48
C GLU A 40 39.49 18.26 -3.62
N LEU A 41 38.83 17.76 -4.66
CA LEU A 41 38.32 18.61 -5.73
C LEU A 41 37.33 19.66 -5.21
N ILE A 42 36.47 19.28 -4.26
CA ILE A 42 35.50 20.18 -3.62
C ILE A 42 36.20 21.24 -2.78
N LYS A 43 37.21 20.86 -1.99
CA LYS A 43 38.03 21.78 -1.16
C LYS A 43 38.64 22.90 -2.00
N HIS A 44 39.09 22.61 -3.21
CA HIS A 44 39.68 23.62 -4.11
C HIS A 44 38.64 24.47 -4.87
N SER A 45 37.35 24.17 -4.75
CA SER A 45 36.30 24.90 -5.48
C SER A 45 35.98 26.26 -4.85
N LYS A 46 35.85 27.31 -5.67
CA LYS A 46 35.49 28.66 -5.21
C LYS A 46 34.17 28.70 -4.45
N ASN A 47 33.19 27.91 -4.88
CA ASN A 47 31.87 27.89 -4.26
C ASN A 47 31.90 27.29 -2.85
N TYR A 48 32.70 26.24 -2.62
CA TYR A 48 32.89 25.70 -1.28
C TYR A 48 33.65 26.67 -0.37
N GLN A 49 34.69 27.33 -0.88
CA GLN A 49 35.43 28.36 -0.14
C GLN A 49 34.54 29.57 0.23
N ALA A 50 33.55 29.90 -0.59
CA ALA A 50 32.55 30.92 -0.25
C ALA A 50 31.59 30.41 0.84
N TYR A 51 31.11 29.17 0.73
CA TYR A 51 30.24 28.53 1.71
C TYR A 51 30.87 28.43 3.11
N LEU A 52 32.16 28.11 3.19
CA LEU A 52 32.91 28.05 4.45
C LEU A 52 32.94 29.37 5.23
N LYS A 53 32.74 30.53 4.57
CA LYS A 53 32.69 31.82 5.28
C LYS A 53 31.48 31.93 6.21
N GLU A 54 30.38 31.29 5.84
CA GLU A 54 29.14 31.25 6.61
C GLU A 54 29.03 29.96 7.44
N HIS A 55 29.73 28.90 7.02
CA HIS A 55 29.75 27.59 7.68
C HIS A 55 31.19 27.07 7.90
N PRO A 56 31.96 27.62 8.87
CA PRO A 56 33.40 27.36 9.01
C PRO A 56 33.79 25.89 9.21
N GLU A 57 32.91 25.11 9.83
CA GLU A 57 33.17 23.71 10.18
C GLU A 57 32.62 22.71 9.13
N ALA A 58 32.02 23.20 8.04
CA ALA A 58 31.31 22.32 7.12
C ALA A 58 32.25 21.44 6.30
N SER A 59 31.97 20.14 6.25
CA SER A 59 32.74 19.18 5.44
C SER A 59 32.47 19.35 3.94
N PRO A 60 33.37 18.88 3.06
CA PRO A 60 33.08 18.81 1.62
C PRO A 60 31.83 18.01 1.29
N PHE A 61 31.52 16.99 2.10
CA PHE A 61 30.34 16.15 1.93
C PHE A 61 29.06 16.89 2.31
N GLU A 62 29.05 17.55 3.47
CA GLU A 62 27.93 18.38 3.93
C GLU A 62 27.61 19.49 2.93
N TYR A 63 28.64 20.15 2.41
CA TYR A 63 28.45 21.14 1.36
C TYR A 63 27.90 20.53 0.06
N PHE A 64 28.47 19.40 -0.41
CA PHE A 64 28.09 18.88 -1.72
C PHE A 64 26.71 18.22 -1.69
N VAL A 65 26.46 17.30 -0.75
CA VAL A 65 25.19 16.57 -0.67
C VAL A 65 24.13 17.37 0.08
N GLY A 66 24.47 17.87 1.26
CA GLY A 66 23.53 18.62 2.11
C GLY A 66 23.12 19.95 1.47
N TYR A 67 24.08 20.80 1.13
CA TYR A 67 23.77 22.15 0.65
C TYR A 67 23.53 22.22 -0.87
N LYS A 68 24.49 21.76 -1.68
CA LYS A 68 24.45 21.92 -3.14
C LYS A 68 23.45 20.98 -3.81
N MET A 69 23.36 19.73 -3.36
CA MET A 69 22.33 18.80 -3.82
C MET A 69 21.01 19.01 -3.06
N GLY A 70 21.04 19.31 -1.75
CA GLY A 70 19.82 19.59 -0.99
C GLY A 70 19.19 18.34 -0.35
N PHE A 71 20.00 17.32 -0.08
CA PHE A 71 19.53 16.05 0.48
C PHE A 71 20.21 15.78 1.82
N GLU A 72 19.46 15.44 2.86
CA GLU A 72 19.97 15.15 4.21
C GLU A 72 19.86 13.65 4.52
N THR A 73 18.69 13.10 4.23
CA THR A 73 18.36 11.68 4.39
C THR A 73 17.61 11.16 3.16
N ARG A 74 17.56 9.83 3.03
CA ARG A 74 16.59 9.14 2.18
C ARG A 74 16.18 7.84 2.83
N TYR A 75 15.12 7.26 2.31
CA TYR A 75 14.55 6.02 2.81
C TYR A 75 14.50 4.99 1.70
N HIS A 76 15.04 3.79 1.95
CA HIS A 76 15.05 2.66 1.01
C HIS A 76 14.16 1.53 1.54
N VAL A 77 13.63 0.71 0.64
CA VAL A 77 12.91 -0.53 0.98
C VAL A 77 13.85 -1.67 1.41
N THR A 78 15.16 -1.48 1.22
CA THR A 78 16.23 -2.41 1.62
C THR A 78 17.31 -1.67 2.42
N PRO A 79 18.04 -2.34 3.33
CA PRO A 79 19.25 -1.76 3.93
C PRO A 79 20.24 -1.31 2.86
N TRP A 80 20.98 -0.23 3.15
CA TRP A 80 22.08 0.23 2.32
C TRP A 80 23.39 -0.52 2.66
N PRO A 81 24.21 -0.89 1.65
CA PRO A 81 23.96 -0.73 0.22
C PRO A 81 22.90 -1.71 -0.28
N PRO A 82 22.04 -1.29 -1.23
CA PRO A 82 21.06 -2.19 -1.83
C PRO A 82 21.81 -3.31 -2.54
N ILE A 83 21.51 -4.56 -2.17
CA ILE A 83 22.03 -5.77 -2.81
C ILE A 83 20.87 -6.64 -3.27
N LYS A 84 21.10 -7.40 -4.34
CA LYS A 84 20.08 -8.26 -4.97
C LYS A 84 19.36 -9.17 -3.95
N GLN A 85 20.10 -9.81 -3.07
CA GLN A 85 19.54 -10.72 -2.06
C GLN A 85 18.52 -10.05 -1.13
N ASN A 86 18.76 -8.79 -0.75
CA ASN A 86 17.83 -8.04 0.10
C ASN A 86 16.63 -7.54 -0.71
N GLN A 87 16.84 -7.14 -1.97
CA GLN A 87 15.78 -6.67 -2.86
C GLN A 87 14.76 -7.76 -3.21
N ASP A 88 15.20 -9.01 -3.40
CA ASP A 88 14.31 -10.16 -3.64
C ASP A 88 13.29 -10.37 -2.51
N VAL A 89 13.58 -9.79 -1.33
CA VAL A 89 12.75 -9.90 -0.14
C VAL A 89 12.27 -8.56 0.43
N ALA A 90 12.59 -7.44 -0.21
CA ALA A 90 12.14 -6.13 0.19
C ALA A 90 10.68 -5.88 -0.22
N GLU A 91 10.08 -4.84 0.37
CA GLU A 91 8.91 -4.17 -0.19
C GLU A 91 9.25 -3.64 -1.59
N ASN A 92 8.25 -3.54 -2.46
CA ASN A 92 8.35 -3.00 -3.81
C ASN A 92 7.38 -1.82 -3.99
N SER A 93 7.36 -1.25 -5.20
CA SER A 93 6.50 -0.10 -5.52
C SER A 93 5.02 -0.33 -5.23
N LEU A 94 4.50 -1.55 -5.40
CA LEU A 94 3.11 -1.87 -5.10
C LEU A 94 2.83 -1.85 -3.60
N ASP A 95 3.77 -2.30 -2.76
CA ASP A 95 3.63 -2.27 -1.30
C ASP A 95 3.43 -0.86 -0.78
N LEU A 96 4.36 0.04 -1.10
CA LEU A 96 4.31 1.43 -0.69
C LEU A 96 3.06 2.11 -1.24
N LEU A 97 2.66 1.76 -2.46
CA LEU A 97 1.48 2.32 -3.11
C LEU A 97 0.18 1.90 -2.42
N VAL A 98 0.05 0.64 -2.01
CA VAL A 98 -1.13 0.18 -1.27
C VAL A 98 -1.24 0.95 0.03
N GLU A 99 -0.15 1.12 0.79
CA GLU A 99 -0.16 1.91 2.03
C GLU A 99 -0.52 3.39 1.78
N ALA A 100 0.04 4.01 0.75
CA ALA A 100 -0.26 5.40 0.40
C ALA A 100 -1.74 5.59 0.01
N VAL A 101 -2.33 4.64 -0.71
CA VAL A 101 -3.73 4.67 -1.12
C VAL A 101 -4.67 4.44 0.04
N ASP A 102 -4.36 3.48 0.93
CA ASP A 102 -5.13 3.21 2.14
C ASP A 102 -5.25 4.49 3.00
N ARG A 103 -4.11 5.18 3.22
CA ARG A 103 -4.07 6.47 3.91
C ARG A 103 -4.86 7.57 3.22
N ALA A 104 -4.83 7.63 1.89
CA ALA A 104 -5.57 8.64 1.13
C ALA A 104 -7.09 8.42 1.21
N LEU A 105 -7.53 7.16 1.16
CA LEU A 105 -8.93 6.78 1.36
C LEU A 105 -9.38 7.12 2.79
N GLU A 106 -8.61 6.74 3.80
CA GLU A 106 -8.86 7.07 5.20
C GLU A 106 -8.96 8.60 5.43
N ASP A 107 -8.01 9.38 4.91
CA ASP A 107 -8.00 10.85 5.05
C ASP A 107 -9.22 11.50 4.37
N SER A 108 -9.65 10.96 3.23
CA SER A 108 -10.84 11.46 2.52
C SER A 108 -12.18 11.07 3.16
N GLY A 109 -12.19 9.99 3.94
CA GLY A 109 -13.42 9.34 4.40
C GLY A 109 -14.23 8.67 3.29
N LEU A 110 -13.65 8.48 2.10
CA LEU A 110 -14.28 7.76 0.99
C LEU A 110 -14.00 6.26 1.07
N ASP A 111 -14.97 5.48 0.60
CA ASP A 111 -14.77 4.07 0.27
C ASP A 111 -14.14 3.95 -1.12
N ALA A 112 -13.30 2.94 -1.35
CA ALA A 112 -12.67 2.71 -2.65
C ALA A 112 -13.69 2.40 -3.76
N GLU A 113 -14.88 1.89 -3.41
CA GLU A 113 -16.00 1.71 -4.33
C GLU A 113 -16.53 3.04 -4.91
N ASP A 114 -16.24 4.18 -4.27
CA ASP A 114 -16.63 5.50 -4.76
C ASP A 114 -15.63 6.11 -5.75
N ILE A 115 -14.52 5.41 -6.06
CA ILE A 115 -13.50 5.89 -6.99
C ILE A 115 -13.87 5.51 -8.44
N ASP A 116 -14.17 6.51 -9.26
CA ASP A 116 -14.58 6.37 -10.65
C ASP A 116 -13.40 6.11 -11.61
N GLY A 117 -12.17 6.44 -11.20
CA GLY A 117 -10.98 6.24 -12.02
C GLY A 117 -9.69 6.16 -11.21
N TRP A 118 -8.78 5.30 -11.65
CA TRP A 118 -7.48 5.06 -11.01
C TRP A 118 -6.36 5.38 -12.00
N ILE A 119 -5.50 6.36 -11.69
CA ILE A 119 -4.35 6.73 -12.53
C ILE A 119 -3.08 6.68 -11.71
N VAL A 120 -2.22 5.71 -11.97
CA VAL A 120 -0.97 5.51 -11.22
C VAL A 120 0.23 5.69 -12.14
N SER A 121 1.29 6.33 -11.68
CA SER A 121 2.56 6.37 -12.39
C SER A 121 3.72 5.77 -11.60
N THR A 122 4.59 5.05 -12.30
CA THR A 122 5.84 4.49 -11.76
C THR A 122 6.83 4.19 -12.89
N VAL A 123 8.13 4.29 -12.63
CA VAL A 123 9.17 3.72 -13.51
C VAL A 123 9.82 2.48 -12.91
N SER A 124 9.40 2.07 -11.71
CA SER A 124 9.93 0.94 -10.96
C SER A 124 8.83 -0.07 -10.58
N PRO A 125 8.01 -0.54 -11.55
CA PRO A 125 6.91 -1.43 -11.22
C PRO A 125 7.40 -2.81 -10.79
N GLN A 126 6.60 -3.50 -9.96
CA GLN A 126 6.86 -4.87 -9.51
C GLN A 126 6.88 -5.90 -10.67
N GLU A 127 6.19 -5.57 -11.76
CA GLU A 127 6.07 -6.35 -13.00
C GLU A 127 5.85 -5.41 -14.20
N GLN A 128 6.20 -5.84 -15.41
CA GLN A 128 6.03 -5.00 -16.61
C GLN A 128 4.58 -4.95 -17.12
N ALA A 129 3.85 -6.06 -16.96
CA ALA A 129 2.45 -6.19 -17.30
C ALA A 129 1.83 -7.28 -16.40
N PRO A 130 0.59 -7.09 -15.89
CA PRO A 130 -0.28 -5.93 -16.07
C PRO A 130 0.27 -4.64 -15.42
N GLY A 131 -0.29 -3.49 -15.79
CA GLY A 131 0.10 -2.21 -15.19
C GLY A 131 -0.27 -2.16 -13.70
N ILE A 132 0.59 -1.56 -12.88
CA ILE A 132 0.46 -1.51 -11.41
C ILE A 132 -0.91 -1.01 -10.92
N ALA A 133 -1.57 -0.09 -11.63
CA ALA A 133 -2.89 0.41 -11.25
C ALA A 133 -3.96 -0.68 -11.26
N ALA A 134 -3.88 -1.64 -12.19
CA ALA A 134 -4.82 -2.75 -12.26
C ALA A 134 -4.65 -3.67 -11.06
N THR A 135 -3.40 -4.03 -10.73
CA THR A 135 -3.08 -4.85 -9.56
C THR A 135 -3.45 -4.13 -8.26
N LEU A 136 -3.15 -2.82 -8.13
CA LEU A 136 -3.53 -1.99 -6.99
C LEU A 136 -5.03 -2.06 -6.71
N LYS A 137 -5.86 -1.88 -7.74
CA LYS A 137 -7.32 -1.84 -7.60
C LYS A 137 -7.88 -3.11 -6.92
N THR A 138 -7.26 -4.27 -7.17
CA THR A 138 -7.69 -5.56 -6.59
C THR A 138 -7.59 -5.65 -5.07
N TYR A 139 -6.84 -4.75 -4.43
CA TYR A 139 -6.73 -4.67 -2.96
C TYR A 139 -7.86 -3.88 -2.30
N PHE A 140 -8.54 -3.03 -3.07
CA PHE A 140 -9.41 -1.98 -2.55
C PHE A 140 -10.85 -2.11 -3.01
N THR A 141 -11.09 -2.66 -4.21
CA THR A 141 -12.45 -2.79 -4.76
C THR A 141 -12.93 -4.23 -4.88
N HIS A 142 -14.25 -4.39 -4.85
CA HIS A 142 -14.98 -5.62 -5.10
C HIS A 142 -14.75 -6.13 -6.53
N PRO A 143 -14.86 -7.45 -6.77
CA PRO A 143 -14.69 -8.02 -8.11
C PRO A 143 -15.67 -7.46 -9.17
N GLU A 144 -16.84 -6.98 -8.75
CA GLU A 144 -17.86 -6.39 -9.63
C GLU A 144 -17.52 -4.96 -10.06
N ASN A 145 -16.54 -4.31 -9.42
CA ASN A 145 -16.18 -2.94 -9.71
C ASN A 145 -15.48 -2.83 -11.09
N ASN A 146 -16.16 -2.17 -12.03
CA ASN A 146 -15.72 -2.05 -13.42
C ASN A 146 -15.07 -0.70 -13.77
N THR A 147 -14.77 0.15 -12.79
CA THR A 147 -14.13 1.45 -13.03
C THR A 147 -12.73 1.31 -13.65
N SER A 148 -12.33 2.27 -14.48
CA SER A 148 -11.10 2.17 -15.26
C SER A 148 -9.85 2.37 -14.40
N ALA A 149 -8.80 1.58 -14.66
CA ALA A 149 -7.47 1.77 -14.09
C ALA A 149 -6.42 1.94 -15.20
N MET A 150 -5.53 2.91 -15.03
CA MET A 150 -4.49 3.27 -16.00
C MET A 150 -3.14 3.39 -15.31
N THR A 151 -2.11 2.81 -15.92
CA THR A 151 -0.71 2.95 -15.50
C THR A 151 0.06 3.83 -16.48
N LEU A 152 0.83 4.78 -15.96
CA LEU A 152 1.73 5.66 -16.69
C LEU A 152 3.18 5.37 -16.33
N THR A 153 4.10 5.46 -17.30
CA THR A 153 5.54 5.23 -17.10
C THR A 153 6.36 6.52 -17.18
N SER A 154 5.75 7.67 -16.86
CA SER A 154 6.32 9.02 -17.07
C SER A 154 7.14 9.58 -15.89
N GLY A 155 7.64 8.71 -15.00
CA GLY A 155 8.55 9.06 -13.88
C GLY A 155 8.21 10.36 -13.17
N CYS A 156 9.18 11.27 -13.12
CA CYS A 156 9.12 12.61 -12.51
C CYS A 156 7.90 13.47 -12.88
N ALA A 157 7.35 13.30 -14.08
CA ALA A 157 6.19 14.06 -14.56
C ALA A 157 4.85 13.32 -14.38
N GLY A 158 4.90 12.06 -13.90
CA GLY A 158 3.74 11.16 -13.80
C GLY A 158 2.54 11.77 -13.07
N PHE A 159 2.78 12.42 -11.92
CA PHE A 159 1.70 12.99 -11.12
C PHE A 159 1.00 14.17 -11.82
N ASN A 160 1.77 15.04 -12.48
CA ASN A 160 1.22 16.16 -13.24
C ASN A 160 0.41 15.66 -14.46
N ILE A 161 0.89 14.59 -15.11
CA ILE A 161 0.15 13.93 -16.19
C ILE A 161 -1.14 13.31 -15.66
N ALA A 162 -1.10 12.57 -14.56
CA ALA A 162 -2.27 11.98 -13.93
C ALA A 162 -3.31 13.04 -13.52
N LEU A 163 -2.87 14.15 -12.92
CA LEU A 163 -3.74 15.27 -12.54
C LEU A 163 -4.42 15.89 -13.77
N ARG A 164 -3.66 16.18 -14.85
CA ARG A 164 -4.24 16.73 -16.07
C ARG A 164 -5.25 15.76 -16.70
N ARG A 165 -4.95 14.46 -16.70
CA ARG A 165 -5.83 13.40 -17.23
C ARG A 165 -7.09 13.23 -16.41
N SER A 166 -7.02 13.43 -15.10
CA SER A 166 -8.19 13.45 -14.22
C SER A 166 -9.14 14.60 -14.58
N LEU A 167 -8.61 15.80 -14.84
CA LEU A 167 -9.43 16.92 -15.32
C LEU A 167 -10.09 16.64 -16.68
N ASP A 168 -9.41 15.92 -17.58
CA ASP A 168 -10.01 15.50 -18.85
C ASP A 168 -11.09 14.44 -18.64
N TYR A 169 -10.86 13.47 -17.74
CA TYR A 169 -11.83 12.45 -17.35
C TYR A 169 -13.13 13.09 -16.86
N PHE A 170 -13.03 14.05 -15.94
CA PHE A 170 -14.21 14.77 -15.45
C PHE A 170 -14.96 15.52 -16.55
N ARG A 171 -14.26 16.07 -17.54
CA ARG A 171 -14.91 16.74 -18.67
C ARG A 171 -15.59 15.75 -19.61
N SER A 172 -15.06 14.54 -19.75
CA SER A 172 -15.64 13.50 -20.61
C SER A 172 -16.79 12.75 -19.97
N ASP A 173 -16.83 12.66 -18.63
CA ASP A 173 -17.88 11.97 -17.90
C ASP A 173 -18.48 12.90 -16.82
N GLU A 174 -19.72 13.35 -17.06
CA GLU A 174 -20.44 14.21 -16.13
C GLU A 174 -20.74 13.53 -14.79
N LYS A 175 -20.78 12.18 -14.73
CA LYS A 175 -21.09 11.43 -13.51
C LYS A 175 -19.89 11.19 -12.61
N ALA A 176 -18.67 11.29 -13.15
CA ALA A 176 -17.44 11.08 -12.39
C ALA A 176 -17.27 12.14 -11.29
N LYS A 177 -17.10 11.68 -10.06
CA LYS A 177 -16.94 12.48 -8.85
C LYS A 177 -15.55 12.38 -8.25
N HIS A 178 -14.96 11.18 -8.20
CA HIS A 178 -13.70 10.95 -7.50
C HIS A 178 -12.72 10.17 -8.36
N ILE A 179 -11.51 10.70 -8.51
CA ILE A 179 -10.41 10.04 -9.25
C ILE A 179 -9.23 9.93 -8.31
N LEU A 180 -8.73 8.70 -8.15
CA LEU A 180 -7.50 8.44 -7.43
C LEU A 180 -6.31 8.62 -8.37
N ILE A 181 -5.38 9.49 -7.98
CA ILE A 181 -4.09 9.64 -8.64
C ILE A 181 -2.96 9.29 -7.69
N ALA A 182 -1.96 8.57 -8.18
CA ALA A 182 -0.82 8.19 -7.35
C ALA A 182 0.48 8.07 -8.13
N ASN A 183 1.59 8.24 -7.42
CA ASN A 183 2.93 7.94 -7.90
C ASN A 183 3.63 7.05 -6.89
N THR A 184 4.40 6.07 -7.37
CA THR A 184 5.20 5.18 -6.50
C THR A 184 6.52 4.85 -7.15
N GLU A 185 7.59 4.87 -6.36
CA GLU A 185 8.94 4.61 -6.83
C GLU A 185 9.78 3.88 -5.77
N THR A 186 10.38 2.76 -6.16
CA THR A 186 11.48 2.10 -5.43
C THR A 186 12.77 2.21 -6.24
N MET A 187 13.34 3.42 -6.26
CA MET A 187 14.54 3.75 -7.04
C MET A 187 15.78 2.99 -6.58
N SER A 188 15.84 2.57 -5.31
CA SER A 188 16.89 1.73 -4.76
C SER A 188 17.01 0.38 -5.48
N HIS A 189 15.96 -0.06 -6.18
CA HIS A 189 16.00 -1.24 -7.05
C HIS A 189 17.10 -1.12 -8.11
N PHE A 190 17.27 0.08 -8.69
CA PHE A 190 18.22 0.34 -9.77
C PHE A 190 19.67 0.57 -9.30
N LEU A 191 19.91 0.55 -7.98
CA LEU A 191 21.20 0.87 -7.39
C LEU A 191 22.07 -0.36 -7.08
N ASN A 192 21.52 -1.58 -7.17
CA ASN A 192 22.18 -2.82 -6.77
C ASN A 192 23.50 -3.13 -7.52
N HIS A 193 23.64 -2.62 -8.73
CA HIS A 193 24.81 -2.80 -9.59
C HIS A 193 25.55 -1.48 -9.83
N LYS A 194 25.25 -0.43 -9.05
CA LYS A 194 25.85 0.90 -9.19
C LYS A 194 26.76 1.23 -8.01
N ARG A 195 27.93 1.78 -8.33
CA ARG A 195 28.84 2.38 -7.35
C ARG A 195 28.91 3.90 -7.44
N ASP A 196 28.39 4.51 -8.50
CA ASP A 196 28.41 5.97 -8.67
C ASP A 196 27.68 6.66 -7.51
N PHE A 197 28.45 7.44 -6.76
CA PHE A 197 28.04 8.18 -5.58
C PHE A 197 26.81 9.05 -5.81
N VAL A 198 26.70 9.72 -6.96
CA VAL A 198 25.63 10.69 -7.22
C VAL A 198 24.27 10.00 -7.20
N TYR A 199 24.17 8.77 -7.72
CA TYR A 199 22.91 8.01 -7.71
C TYR A 199 22.48 7.66 -6.28
N HIS A 200 23.40 7.13 -5.47
CA HIS A 200 23.15 6.78 -4.07
C HIS A 200 22.84 8.00 -3.22
N ALA A 201 23.50 9.13 -3.49
CA ALA A 201 23.27 10.40 -2.83
C ALA A 201 22.08 11.18 -3.42
N THR A 202 21.32 10.63 -4.37
CA THR A 202 20.14 11.29 -4.95
C THR A 202 18.86 10.55 -4.58
N PHE A 203 18.77 9.26 -4.86
CA PHE A 203 17.47 8.57 -4.93
C PHE A 203 17.00 7.96 -3.60
N GLY A 204 15.69 8.05 -3.37
CA GLY A 204 14.97 7.36 -2.31
C GLY A 204 13.74 6.62 -2.83
N ASP A 205 13.07 5.91 -1.93
CA ASP A 205 11.91 5.08 -2.23
C ASP A 205 10.67 5.59 -1.50
N ALA A 206 9.61 5.89 -2.26
CA ALA A 206 8.36 6.35 -1.70
C ALA A 206 7.18 6.21 -2.65
N ALA A 207 5.98 6.20 -2.07
CA ALA A 207 4.70 6.32 -2.77
C ALA A 207 3.84 7.42 -2.16
N ALA A 208 2.98 8.02 -2.98
CA ALA A 208 1.97 8.96 -2.53
C ALA A 208 0.74 8.92 -3.44
N ALA A 209 -0.42 9.08 -2.82
CA ALA A 209 -1.72 9.10 -3.46
C ALA A 209 -2.48 10.37 -3.05
N ALA A 210 -3.29 10.86 -3.97
CA ALA A 210 -4.26 11.91 -3.73
C ALA A 210 -5.58 11.56 -4.42
N ILE A 211 -6.69 11.96 -3.80
CA ILE A 211 -8.02 11.84 -4.42
C ILE A 211 -8.44 13.21 -4.92
N ILE A 212 -8.69 13.33 -6.23
CA ILE A 212 -9.27 14.53 -6.81
C ILE A 212 -10.80 14.36 -6.82
N SER A 213 -11.50 15.33 -6.25
CA SER A 213 -12.95 15.34 -6.15
C SER A 213 -13.57 16.51 -6.89
N ARG A 214 -14.61 16.23 -7.68
CA ARG A 214 -15.48 17.25 -8.25
C ARG A 214 -16.48 17.72 -7.20
N VAL A 215 -16.50 19.02 -6.93
CA VAL A 215 -17.45 19.64 -6.00
C VAL A 215 -18.15 20.81 -6.67
N GLU A 216 -19.42 21.04 -6.33
CA GLU A 216 -20.17 22.20 -6.83
C GLU A 216 -19.52 23.50 -6.36
N GLN A 217 -19.40 24.45 -7.27
CA GLN A 217 -18.79 25.74 -6.97
C GLN A 217 -19.80 26.64 -6.23
N THR A 218 -19.51 26.96 -4.96
CA THR A 218 -20.34 27.86 -4.15
C THR A 218 -19.77 29.28 -4.09
N ASP A 219 -18.48 29.43 -3.77
CA ASP A 219 -17.82 30.71 -3.45
C ASP A 219 -16.63 31.03 -4.38
N GLY A 220 -16.85 30.99 -5.70
CA GLY A 220 -15.77 31.27 -6.66
C GLY A 220 -14.82 30.08 -6.86
N PHE A 221 -13.69 30.34 -7.51
CA PHE A 221 -12.72 29.30 -7.87
C PHE A 221 -11.95 28.83 -6.63
N GLU A 222 -11.84 27.52 -6.46
CA GLU A 222 -10.97 26.85 -5.50
C GLU A 222 -10.48 25.52 -6.10
N GLY A 223 -9.43 24.93 -5.51
CA GLY A 223 -8.87 23.67 -5.95
C GLY A 223 -7.91 23.81 -7.12
N VAL A 224 -7.85 22.78 -7.97
CA VAL A 224 -6.97 22.68 -9.14
C VAL A 224 -7.42 23.66 -10.22
N GLY A 225 -6.52 24.58 -10.59
CA GLY A 225 -6.74 25.59 -11.62
C GLY A 225 -6.25 25.13 -12.99
N VAL A 226 -5.44 25.98 -13.63
CA VAL A 226 -4.78 25.60 -14.88
C VAL A 226 -3.74 24.51 -14.61
N ALA A 227 -3.78 23.44 -15.41
CA ALA A 227 -2.77 22.39 -15.47
C ALA A 227 -2.34 22.16 -16.93
N LYS A 228 -1.03 22.05 -17.17
CA LYS A 228 -0.43 21.88 -18.50
C LYS A 228 0.68 20.84 -18.49
N ASN A 229 0.78 20.09 -19.59
CA ASN A 229 1.84 19.13 -19.87
C ASN A 229 2.40 19.40 -21.27
N TYR A 230 3.70 19.23 -21.40
CA TYR A 230 4.50 19.47 -22.60
C TYR A 230 5.63 18.46 -22.69
N HIS A 231 6.21 18.37 -23.87
CA HIS A 231 7.33 17.49 -24.14
C HIS A 231 8.48 18.28 -24.78
N ASP A 232 9.66 18.20 -24.16
CA ASP A 232 10.93 18.67 -24.71
C ASP A 232 11.74 17.51 -25.29
N LEU A 233 11.60 17.26 -26.60
CA LEU A 233 12.26 16.17 -27.31
C LEU A 233 13.79 16.14 -27.12
N ARG A 234 14.41 17.26 -26.77
CA ARG A 234 15.85 17.37 -26.53
C ARG A 234 16.30 16.72 -25.22
N MET A 235 15.38 16.27 -24.37
CA MET A 235 15.68 15.63 -23.09
C MET A 235 15.61 14.10 -23.13
N ILE A 236 15.26 13.50 -24.27
CA ILE A 236 14.92 12.07 -24.36
C ILE A 236 16.08 11.14 -23.96
N ASP A 237 17.33 11.50 -24.26
CA ASP A 237 18.50 10.64 -24.07
C ASP A 237 19.31 10.94 -22.79
N PHE A 238 18.81 11.81 -21.90
CA PHE A 238 19.60 12.27 -20.75
C PHE A 238 19.28 11.57 -19.44
N VAL A 239 18.11 10.95 -19.30
CA VAL A 239 17.72 10.28 -18.06
C VAL A 239 16.64 9.24 -18.36
N GLY A 240 16.81 8.03 -17.83
CA GLY A 240 15.86 6.94 -18.03
C GLY A 240 16.34 5.62 -17.43
N VAL A 241 15.52 4.59 -17.61
CA VAL A 241 15.84 3.21 -17.25
C VAL A 241 15.75 2.37 -18.52
N ASP A 242 16.82 1.67 -18.87
CA ASP A 242 16.83 0.83 -20.07
C ASP A 242 16.09 -0.51 -19.87
N LYS A 243 16.00 -1.32 -20.93
CA LYS A 243 15.34 -2.64 -20.91
C LYS A 243 16.00 -3.65 -19.96
N ASP A 244 17.24 -3.39 -19.57
CA ASP A 244 18.04 -4.22 -18.67
C ASP A 244 18.00 -3.66 -17.23
N TRP A 245 17.08 -2.72 -16.97
CA TRP A 245 16.86 -2.04 -15.69
C TRP A 245 18.03 -1.18 -15.21
N ASN A 246 18.90 -0.74 -16.11
CA ASN A 246 19.95 0.20 -15.78
C ASN A 246 19.43 1.63 -15.83
N LEU A 247 19.42 2.29 -14.67
CA LEU A 247 19.19 3.72 -14.56
C LEU A 247 20.39 4.50 -15.12
N TYR A 248 20.18 5.47 -15.99
CA TYR A 248 21.21 6.38 -16.51
C TYR A 248 20.77 7.83 -16.37
N MET A 249 21.72 8.73 -16.20
CA MET A 249 21.49 10.16 -16.01
C MET A 249 22.71 11.01 -16.38
N ASP A 250 22.51 12.04 -17.21
CA ASP A 250 23.41 13.19 -17.38
C ASP A 250 22.83 14.40 -16.64
N GLY A 251 23.26 14.60 -15.39
CA GLY A 251 22.73 15.66 -14.54
C GLY A 251 22.96 17.08 -15.08
N ALA A 252 24.04 17.31 -15.84
CA ALA A 252 24.32 18.61 -16.42
C ALA A 252 23.38 18.91 -17.60
N ALA A 253 23.14 17.91 -18.46
CA ALA A 253 22.19 18.01 -19.55
C ALA A 253 20.74 18.15 -19.05
N VAL A 254 20.37 17.39 -18.00
CA VAL A 254 19.07 17.53 -17.32
C VAL A 254 18.90 18.95 -16.79
N LYS A 255 19.84 19.49 -16.00
CA LYS A 255 19.74 20.86 -15.48
C LYS A 255 19.57 21.89 -16.59
N ARG A 256 20.36 21.82 -17.65
CA ARG A 256 20.35 22.76 -18.78
C ARG A 256 18.97 22.86 -19.47
N ARG A 257 18.18 21.78 -19.43
CA ARG A 257 16.86 21.73 -20.06
C ARG A 257 15.72 21.93 -19.05
N ALA A 258 15.83 21.34 -17.86
CA ALA A 258 14.81 21.40 -16.83
C ALA A 258 14.56 22.83 -16.33
N VAL A 259 15.61 23.63 -16.10
CA VAL A 259 15.47 25.02 -15.62
C VAL A 259 14.56 25.87 -16.52
N PRO A 260 14.84 26.04 -17.83
CA PRO A 260 13.95 26.82 -18.69
C PRO A 260 12.55 26.19 -18.85
N ASN A 261 12.44 24.86 -18.82
CA ASN A 261 11.15 24.18 -18.91
C ASN A 261 10.25 24.51 -17.71
N LEU A 262 10.80 24.44 -16.48
CA LEU A 262 10.10 24.79 -15.24
C LEU A 262 9.68 26.27 -15.20
N ILE A 263 10.57 27.18 -15.64
CA ILE A 263 10.30 28.62 -15.67
C ILE A 263 9.18 28.94 -16.67
N ASN A 264 9.29 28.42 -17.89
CA ASN A 264 8.33 28.72 -18.96
C ASN A 264 6.94 28.16 -18.67
N SER A 265 6.86 26.91 -18.19
CA SER A 265 5.57 26.32 -17.81
C SER A 265 4.93 27.07 -16.66
N SER A 266 5.71 27.47 -15.64
CA SER A 266 5.24 28.27 -14.51
C SER A 266 4.64 29.61 -14.96
N LYS A 267 5.37 30.38 -15.78
CA LYS A 267 4.90 31.68 -16.29
C LYS A 267 3.62 31.53 -17.12
N GLU A 268 3.53 30.47 -17.93
CA GLU A 268 2.35 30.24 -18.76
C GLU A 268 1.10 29.92 -17.92
N VAL A 269 1.20 28.99 -16.95
CA VAL A 269 0.03 28.61 -16.16
C VAL A 269 -0.44 29.75 -15.25
N LEU A 270 0.47 30.55 -14.71
CA LEU A 270 0.16 31.76 -13.94
C LEU A 270 -0.60 32.77 -14.81
N LYS A 271 -0.07 33.08 -16.01
CA LYS A 271 -0.73 33.97 -16.97
C LYS A 271 -2.13 33.49 -17.36
N MET A 272 -2.30 32.19 -17.61
CA MET A 272 -3.59 31.61 -17.97
C MET A 272 -4.58 31.63 -16.80
N GLN A 273 -4.10 31.44 -15.58
CA GLN A 273 -4.89 31.51 -14.36
C GLN A 273 -5.27 32.96 -13.99
N GLY A 274 -4.50 33.94 -14.48
CA GLY A 274 -4.62 35.34 -14.12
C GLY A 274 -3.99 35.65 -12.76
N TRP A 275 -2.94 34.93 -12.40
CA TRP A 275 -2.14 35.16 -11.19
C TRP A 275 -0.76 35.70 -11.57
N GLU A 276 -0.20 36.54 -10.71
CA GLU A 276 1.20 36.95 -10.78
C GLU A 276 2.05 36.08 -9.83
N LEU A 277 3.38 36.11 -9.98
CA LEU A 277 4.26 35.31 -9.12
C LEU A 277 4.18 35.76 -7.65
N GLU A 278 3.96 37.05 -7.42
CA GLU A 278 3.82 37.66 -6.10
C GLU A 278 2.60 37.12 -5.33
N ASP A 279 1.55 36.73 -6.06
CA ASP A 279 0.34 36.13 -5.50
C ASP A 279 0.54 34.72 -4.96
N ILE A 280 1.65 34.05 -5.33
CA ILE A 280 1.92 32.67 -4.94
C ILE A 280 2.47 32.63 -3.53
N ASP A 281 1.78 31.90 -2.65
CA ASP A 281 2.20 31.70 -1.27
C ASP A 281 3.34 30.68 -1.19
N LEU A 282 3.28 29.63 -2.02
CA LEU A 282 4.27 28.55 -2.01
C LEU A 282 4.39 27.88 -3.39
N VAL A 283 5.61 27.65 -3.83
CA VAL A 283 5.94 26.81 -4.99
C VAL A 283 6.28 25.42 -4.50
N VAL A 284 5.57 24.41 -5.00
CA VAL A 284 5.77 22.99 -4.66
C VAL A 284 6.24 22.25 -5.91
N PRO A 285 7.54 22.35 -6.25
CA PRO A 285 8.06 21.79 -7.50
C PRO A 285 8.31 20.28 -7.36
N HIS A 286 8.58 19.62 -8.49
CA HIS A 286 9.38 18.40 -8.44
C HIS A 286 10.81 18.74 -7.95
N GLN A 287 11.29 18.04 -6.92
CA GLN A 287 12.53 18.37 -6.23
C GLN A 287 13.64 17.37 -6.62
N THR A 288 14.48 17.77 -7.56
CA THR A 288 15.64 17.00 -8.06
C THR A 288 16.97 17.48 -7.46
N GLY A 289 16.93 18.47 -6.59
CA GLY A 289 18.09 19.08 -5.94
C GLY A 289 18.21 20.59 -6.12
N ASN A 290 18.90 21.23 -5.18
CA ASN A 290 19.07 22.68 -5.07
C ASN A 290 19.75 23.29 -6.30
N ALA A 291 20.62 22.53 -6.98
CA ALA A 291 21.25 22.98 -8.20
C ALA A 291 20.25 23.39 -9.31
N ILE A 292 19.05 22.79 -9.37
CA ILE A 292 17.99 23.19 -10.31
C ILE A 292 17.06 24.19 -9.64
N LEU A 293 16.57 23.89 -8.44
CA LEU A 293 15.55 24.70 -7.76
C LEU A 293 16.01 26.12 -7.44
N HIS A 294 17.25 26.28 -6.96
CA HIS A 294 17.78 27.62 -6.63
C HIS A 294 17.98 28.45 -7.90
N THR A 295 18.42 27.85 -9.02
CA THR A 295 18.52 28.56 -10.30
C THR A 295 17.14 28.98 -10.82
N VAL A 296 16.13 28.12 -10.69
CA VAL A 296 14.74 28.48 -11.05
C VAL A 296 14.24 29.63 -10.17
N ALA A 297 14.48 29.58 -8.86
CA ALA A 297 14.07 30.65 -7.94
C ALA A 297 14.75 31.98 -8.28
N GLU A 298 16.06 31.97 -8.52
CA GLU A 298 16.84 33.14 -8.92
C GLU A 298 16.32 33.76 -10.24
N GLU A 299 16.13 32.96 -11.29
CA GLU A 299 15.66 33.46 -12.59
C GLU A 299 14.19 33.93 -12.58
N LEU A 300 13.40 33.45 -11.62
CA LEU A 300 12.03 33.93 -11.38
C LEU A 300 11.98 35.13 -10.42
N ASN A 301 13.09 35.53 -9.80
CA ASN A 301 13.11 36.45 -8.65
C ASN A 301 12.18 36.00 -7.51
N LEU A 302 12.06 34.68 -7.32
CA LEU A 302 11.28 34.09 -6.24
C LEU A 302 12.13 33.98 -4.97
N PRO A 303 11.68 34.53 -3.83
CA PRO A 303 12.33 34.28 -2.55
C PRO A 303 12.42 32.77 -2.25
N LEU A 304 13.60 32.28 -1.85
CA LEU A 304 13.81 30.84 -1.59
C LEU A 304 12.87 30.28 -0.52
N ASN A 305 12.44 31.09 0.46
CA ASN A 305 11.48 30.65 1.48
C ASN A 305 10.06 30.39 0.93
N LYS A 306 9.75 30.81 -0.31
CA LYS A 306 8.54 30.41 -1.05
C LYS A 306 8.75 29.14 -1.88
N MET A 307 9.95 28.56 -1.91
CA MET A 307 10.23 27.29 -2.58
C MET A 307 10.20 26.16 -1.55
N TYR A 308 9.26 25.22 -1.67
CA TYR A 308 9.21 24.07 -0.78
C TYR A 308 10.27 23.02 -1.19
N GLN A 309 11.17 22.68 -0.25
CA GLN A 309 12.35 21.81 -0.49
C GLN A 309 12.51 20.70 0.56
N GLU A 310 11.58 20.60 1.50
CA GLU A 310 11.73 19.76 2.69
C GLU A 310 11.58 18.27 2.35
N THR A 311 10.78 17.94 1.35
CA THR A 311 10.62 16.54 0.90
C THR A 311 11.93 15.99 0.34
N GLN A 312 12.66 16.72 -0.50
CA GLN A 312 13.97 16.24 -0.97
C GLN A 312 15.00 16.15 0.17
N ALA A 313 14.96 17.07 1.14
CA ALA A 313 15.87 17.02 2.28
C ALA A 313 15.68 15.70 3.05
N LYS A 314 14.43 15.31 3.28
CA LYS A 314 14.06 14.13 4.09
C LYS A 314 14.08 12.80 3.32
N TYR A 315 13.66 12.78 2.07
CA TYR A 315 13.44 11.55 1.29
C TYR A 315 14.41 11.39 0.11
N GLY A 316 15.22 12.40 -0.20
CA GLY A 316 15.94 12.47 -1.47
C GLY A 316 15.00 12.72 -2.65
N ASN A 317 15.50 12.48 -3.86
CA ASN A 317 14.69 12.49 -5.07
C ASN A 317 13.92 11.16 -5.19
N VAL A 318 12.62 11.20 -4.90
CA VAL A 318 11.67 10.09 -5.05
C VAL A 318 10.90 10.17 -6.37
N SER A 319 11.53 10.73 -7.42
CA SER A 319 10.96 10.89 -8.76
C SER A 319 9.58 11.59 -8.70
N GLY A 320 8.57 11.12 -9.44
CA GLY A 320 7.25 11.76 -9.56
C GLY A 320 6.45 11.80 -8.26
N THR A 321 6.88 11.06 -7.24
CA THR A 321 6.25 11.03 -5.91
C THR A 321 6.51 12.32 -5.11
N THR A 322 7.47 13.14 -5.53
CA THR A 322 7.90 14.33 -4.76
C THR A 322 6.75 15.31 -4.49
N ILE A 323 6.06 15.76 -5.53
CA ILE A 323 4.95 16.74 -5.40
C ILE A 323 3.83 16.20 -4.49
N PRO A 324 3.29 14.98 -4.72
CA PRO A 324 2.22 14.47 -3.84
C PRO A 324 2.66 14.23 -2.40
N ILE A 325 3.92 13.83 -2.13
CA ILE A 325 4.43 13.78 -0.73
C ILE A 325 4.47 15.17 -0.13
N SER A 326 4.99 16.17 -0.84
CA SER A 326 5.05 17.53 -0.34
C SER A 326 3.67 18.05 0.04
N LEU A 327 2.65 17.80 -0.80
CA LEU A 327 1.27 18.19 -0.49
C LEU A 327 0.70 17.41 0.69
N SER A 328 0.98 16.12 0.79
CA SER A 328 0.54 15.28 1.92
C SER A 328 1.20 15.71 3.23
N GLU A 329 2.50 16.00 3.25
CA GLU A 329 3.21 16.51 4.44
C GLU A 329 2.68 17.88 4.84
N LEU A 330 2.51 18.81 3.90
CA LEU A 330 1.93 20.13 4.16
C LEU A 330 0.50 20.02 4.72
N HIS A 331 -0.30 19.08 4.23
CA HIS A 331 -1.64 18.79 4.73
C HIS A 331 -1.61 18.29 6.18
N TYR A 332 -0.85 17.23 6.47
CA TYR A 332 -0.76 16.66 7.82
C TYR A 332 -0.10 17.59 8.84
N GLN A 333 0.80 18.47 8.41
CA GLN A 333 1.38 19.54 9.24
C GLN A 333 0.43 20.73 9.42
N GLY A 334 -0.73 20.73 8.76
CA GLY A 334 -1.70 21.83 8.80
C GLY A 334 -1.19 23.12 8.17
N ARG A 335 -0.22 23.05 7.24
CA ARG A 335 0.38 24.20 6.55
C ARG A 335 -0.34 24.60 5.27
N LEU A 336 -1.21 23.73 4.73
CA LEU A 336 -2.15 24.11 3.67
C LEU A 336 -3.32 24.89 4.26
N LYS A 337 -3.20 26.22 4.33
CA LYS A 337 -4.26 27.09 4.84
C LYS A 337 -5.25 27.47 3.73
N PRO A 338 -6.56 27.55 4.02
CA PRO A 338 -7.56 28.02 3.07
C PRO A 338 -7.17 29.31 2.36
N GLY A 339 -7.41 29.36 1.05
CA GLY A 339 -7.11 30.50 0.19
C GLY A 339 -5.68 30.57 -0.32
N MET A 340 -4.74 29.80 0.25
CA MET A 340 -3.35 29.78 -0.22
C MET A 340 -3.26 29.36 -1.69
N ARG A 341 -2.43 30.07 -2.45
CA ARG A 341 -2.15 29.81 -3.87
C ARG A 341 -0.83 29.09 -4.02
N LEU A 342 -0.87 27.91 -4.64
CA LEU A 342 0.29 27.08 -4.92
C LEU A 342 0.57 27.03 -6.41
N LEU A 343 1.86 26.99 -6.75
CA LEU A 343 2.36 26.69 -8.08
C LEU A 343 3.19 25.41 -8.04
N CYS A 344 2.86 24.44 -8.89
CA CYS A 344 3.45 23.10 -8.85
C CYS A 344 4.10 22.73 -10.19
N PRO A 345 5.33 23.19 -10.48
CA PRO A 345 6.02 22.88 -11.72
C PRO A 345 6.77 21.54 -11.67
N THR A 346 6.84 20.83 -12.79
CA THR A 346 7.60 19.58 -12.92
C THR A 346 8.32 19.49 -14.26
N ALA A 347 9.44 18.77 -14.28
CA ALA A 347 10.17 18.38 -15.47
C ALA A 347 10.96 17.09 -15.17
N GLY A 348 11.04 16.15 -16.10
CA GLY A 348 11.93 15.00 -15.92
C GLY A 348 11.96 14.00 -17.06
N VAL A 349 11.96 12.71 -16.71
CA VAL A 349 12.19 11.59 -17.63
C VAL A 349 11.27 11.62 -18.84
N GLY A 350 11.81 11.29 -20.02
CA GLY A 350 11.07 11.32 -21.27
C GLY A 350 10.88 12.73 -21.83
N GLY A 351 11.51 13.76 -21.23
CA GLY A 351 11.34 15.15 -21.63
C GLY A 351 9.97 15.75 -21.28
N GLU A 352 9.18 15.04 -20.48
CA GLU A 352 7.88 15.50 -20.01
C GLU A 352 8.07 16.61 -18.96
N TYR A 353 7.34 17.71 -19.12
CA TYR A 353 7.36 18.83 -18.19
C TYR A 353 6.01 19.55 -18.18
N GLY A 354 5.81 20.40 -17.19
CA GLY A 354 4.56 21.14 -17.06
C GLY A 354 4.48 21.91 -15.75
N ALA A 355 3.29 22.42 -15.49
CA ALA A 355 2.96 23.06 -14.23
C ALA A 355 1.46 23.02 -14.02
N TRP A 356 1.05 23.18 -12.77
CA TRP A 356 -0.34 23.42 -12.41
C TRP A 356 -0.45 24.38 -11.24
N THR A 357 -1.62 25.00 -11.12
CA THR A 357 -1.97 25.92 -10.04
C THR A 357 -2.99 25.29 -9.12
N TYR A 358 -2.91 25.60 -7.83
CA TYR A 358 -3.86 25.13 -6.82
C TYR A 358 -4.24 26.28 -5.90
N GLN A 359 -5.52 26.44 -5.60
CA GLN A 359 -5.96 27.26 -4.49
C GLN A 359 -6.52 26.35 -3.40
N VAL A 360 -5.94 26.39 -2.20
CA VAL A 360 -6.40 25.56 -1.08
C VAL A 360 -7.85 25.95 -0.77
N PRO A 361 -8.82 25.01 -0.86
CA PRO A 361 -10.22 25.33 -0.67
C PRO A 361 -10.52 25.63 0.81
N LYS A 362 -11.58 26.40 1.08
CA LYS A 362 -12.09 26.58 2.46
C LYS A 362 -12.50 25.27 3.11
N ASN A 363 -12.99 24.32 2.31
CA ASN A 363 -13.34 22.98 2.75
C ASN A 363 -12.73 21.94 1.80
N CYS A 364 -11.70 21.23 2.29
CA CYS A 364 -11.08 20.13 1.54
C CYS A 364 -11.89 18.82 1.65
N ARG A 365 -12.90 18.74 2.53
CA ARG A 365 -13.58 17.48 2.82
C ARG A 365 -14.79 17.27 1.91
N VAL A 366 -14.89 16.06 1.40
CA VAL A 366 -16.10 15.53 0.77
C VAL A 366 -16.98 14.87 1.83
N ALA A 367 -18.26 14.64 1.48
CA ALA A 367 -19.13 13.87 2.36
C ALA A 367 -18.55 12.46 2.50
N PRO A 368 -18.36 11.95 3.73
CA PRO A 368 -17.83 10.61 3.93
C PRO A 368 -18.78 9.59 3.32
N SER A 369 -18.20 8.52 2.78
CA SER A 369 -18.95 7.38 2.29
C SER A 369 -19.68 6.69 3.44
N ASP A 370 -20.69 5.90 3.09
CA ASP A 370 -21.27 4.97 4.04
C ASP A 370 -20.19 3.94 4.44
N VAL A 371 -19.80 3.95 5.71
CA VAL A 371 -18.74 3.10 6.29
C VAL A 371 -19.01 1.62 6.03
N ASN A 372 -20.27 1.24 5.79
CA ASN A 372 -20.66 -0.13 5.50
C ASN A 372 -20.41 -0.57 4.05
N LYS A 373 -20.01 0.32 3.13
CA LYS A 373 -19.77 -0.04 1.71
C LYS A 373 -18.70 -1.11 1.55
N LYS A 374 -17.60 -1.00 2.28
CA LYS A 374 -16.53 -2.00 2.35
C LYS A 374 -17.05 -3.43 2.58
N TYR A 375 -18.04 -3.60 3.46
CA TYR A 375 -18.65 -4.90 3.80
C TYR A 375 -20.02 -5.10 3.12
N SER A 376 -20.40 -4.26 2.17
CA SER A 376 -21.73 -4.29 1.56
C SER A 376 -22.04 -5.59 0.82
N LEU A 377 -21.03 -6.33 0.36
CA LEU A 377 -21.22 -7.66 -0.23
C LEU A 377 -21.71 -8.71 0.76
N LEU A 378 -21.57 -8.48 2.08
CA LEU A 378 -22.11 -9.38 3.10
C LEU A 378 -23.62 -9.16 3.32
N LYS A 379 -24.18 -8.05 2.85
CA LYS A 379 -25.58 -7.69 3.11
C LYS A 379 -26.55 -8.74 2.59
N GLY A 380 -27.38 -9.26 3.49
CA GLY A 380 -28.35 -10.31 3.18
C GLY A 380 -27.74 -11.66 2.82
N LYS A 381 -26.42 -11.83 3.01
CA LYS A 381 -25.74 -13.11 2.82
C LYS A 381 -25.73 -13.89 4.12
N ARG A 382 -25.85 -15.21 4.02
CA ARG A 382 -25.67 -16.13 5.16
C ARG A 382 -24.21 -16.60 5.26
N ILE A 383 -23.66 -16.52 6.45
CA ILE A 383 -22.29 -16.89 6.81
C ILE A 383 -22.33 -18.01 7.84
N LEU A 384 -21.54 -19.06 7.64
CA LEU A 384 -21.33 -20.11 8.63
C LEU A 384 -19.95 -19.94 9.26
N LEU A 385 -19.91 -19.70 10.57
CA LEU A 385 -18.68 -19.61 11.36
C LEU A 385 -18.53 -20.87 12.21
N ILE A 386 -17.44 -21.61 12.06
CA ILE A 386 -17.24 -22.93 12.69
C ILE A 386 -16.05 -22.87 13.64
N GLY A 387 -16.18 -23.47 14.83
CA GLY A 387 -15.15 -23.47 15.86
C GLY A 387 -14.89 -22.06 16.39
N ALA A 388 -15.95 -21.28 16.60
CA ALA A 388 -15.86 -19.86 16.94
C ALA A 388 -15.60 -19.59 18.43
N ASP A 389 -15.52 -20.62 19.28
CA ASP A 389 -15.36 -20.54 20.74
C ASP A 389 -13.96 -20.10 21.20
N ASN A 390 -13.43 -19.06 20.56
CA ASN A 390 -12.14 -18.42 20.81
C ASN A 390 -12.25 -16.90 20.58
N ASN A 391 -11.19 -16.17 20.95
CA ASN A 391 -11.15 -14.72 20.85
C ASN A 391 -11.31 -14.21 19.41
N LEU A 392 -10.73 -14.91 18.42
CA LEU A 392 -10.84 -14.52 17.02
C LEU A 392 -12.28 -14.64 16.51
N GLY A 393 -13.03 -15.65 16.95
CA GLY A 393 -14.45 -15.81 16.62
C GLY A 393 -15.31 -14.65 17.13
N VAL A 394 -15.05 -14.17 18.35
CA VAL A 394 -15.73 -12.98 18.92
C VAL A 394 -15.45 -11.73 18.09
N VAL A 395 -14.17 -11.43 17.84
CA VAL A 395 -13.78 -10.23 17.07
C VAL A 395 -14.29 -10.29 15.63
N LEU A 396 -14.33 -11.48 15.01
CA LEU A 396 -14.92 -11.65 13.67
C LEU A 396 -16.41 -11.37 13.65
N LEU A 397 -17.17 -11.83 14.66
CA LEU A 397 -18.59 -11.52 14.76
C LEU A 397 -18.81 -10.01 14.91
N GLU A 398 -18.01 -9.33 15.73
CA GLU A 398 -18.07 -7.87 15.89
C GLU A 398 -17.80 -7.12 14.58
N GLN A 399 -16.91 -7.62 13.72
CA GLN A 399 -16.69 -7.02 12.39
C GLN A 399 -17.88 -7.25 11.44
N ILE A 400 -18.45 -8.46 11.45
CA ILE A 400 -19.51 -8.87 10.53
C ILE A 400 -20.88 -8.30 10.94
N MET A 401 -21.15 -8.09 12.23
CA MET A 401 -22.48 -7.70 12.73
C MET A 401 -22.99 -6.36 12.21
N HIS A 402 -22.11 -5.52 11.66
CA HIS A 402 -22.47 -4.24 11.04
C HIS A 402 -22.95 -4.36 9.59
N SER A 403 -22.93 -5.56 9.00
CA SER A 403 -23.11 -5.78 7.56
C SER A 403 -24.47 -6.34 7.13
N ASP A 404 -25.49 -6.36 8.01
CA ASP A 404 -26.81 -6.98 7.74
C ASP A 404 -26.75 -8.47 7.29
N ALA A 405 -25.63 -9.16 7.56
CA ALA A 405 -25.45 -10.58 7.26
C ALA A 405 -26.17 -11.48 8.27
N GLU A 406 -26.66 -12.63 7.82
CA GLU A 406 -27.12 -13.71 8.70
C GLU A 406 -25.93 -14.58 9.09
N VAL A 407 -25.64 -14.76 10.37
CA VAL A 407 -24.46 -15.51 10.84
C VAL A 407 -24.89 -16.71 11.67
N LEU A 408 -24.62 -17.92 11.18
CA LEU A 408 -24.75 -19.13 11.97
C LEU A 408 -23.39 -19.47 12.57
N ILE A 409 -23.33 -19.63 13.88
CA ILE A 409 -22.08 -19.77 14.63
C ILE A 409 -22.09 -21.12 15.34
N GLN A 410 -21.18 -22.01 14.97
CA GLN A 410 -20.94 -23.25 15.69
C GLN A 410 -19.79 -23.08 16.68
N VAL A 411 -20.03 -23.54 17.91
CA VAL A 411 -19.04 -23.61 18.99
C VAL A 411 -18.88 -25.06 19.46
N ASN A 412 -17.63 -25.45 19.78
CA ASN A 412 -17.35 -26.79 20.26
C ASN A 412 -17.64 -26.96 21.76
N HIS A 413 -17.47 -25.91 22.57
CA HIS A 413 -17.64 -25.98 24.02
C HIS A 413 -18.33 -24.73 24.60
N LYS A 414 -18.98 -24.89 25.75
CA LYS A 414 -19.32 -23.75 26.61
C LYS A 414 -18.06 -23.23 27.28
N ASN A 415 -17.70 -22.01 26.94
CA ASN A 415 -16.66 -21.24 27.58
C ASN A 415 -17.03 -19.75 27.60
N ASP A 416 -16.12 -18.90 28.09
CA ASP A 416 -16.32 -17.46 28.16
C ASP A 416 -16.58 -16.85 26.78
N TYR A 417 -15.86 -17.29 25.74
CA TYR A 417 -16.04 -16.81 24.35
C TYR A 417 -17.41 -17.18 23.79
N SER A 418 -17.86 -18.43 23.98
CA SER A 418 -19.21 -18.85 23.55
C SER A 418 -20.32 -18.07 24.25
N SER A 419 -20.08 -17.64 25.50
CA SER A 419 -21.01 -16.81 26.26
C SER A 419 -21.03 -15.37 25.74
N GLN A 420 -19.85 -14.83 25.37
CA GLN A 420 -19.74 -13.53 24.71
C GLN A 420 -20.42 -13.53 23.34
N LEU A 421 -20.20 -14.57 22.52
CA LEU A 421 -20.88 -14.72 21.23
C LEU A 421 -22.41 -14.73 21.39
N LYS A 422 -22.93 -15.48 22.36
CA LYS A 422 -24.37 -15.47 22.70
C LYS A 422 -24.85 -14.07 23.13
N SER A 423 -24.05 -13.39 23.95
CA SER A 423 -24.35 -12.02 24.35
C SER A 423 -24.37 -11.04 23.18
N ILE A 424 -23.48 -11.20 22.19
CA ILE A 424 -23.46 -10.37 20.97
C ILE A 424 -24.66 -10.71 20.09
N SER A 425 -25.00 -11.98 19.93
CA SER A 425 -26.17 -12.41 19.14
C SER A 425 -27.49 -11.95 19.74
N ASP A 426 -27.60 -11.88 21.07
CA ASP A 426 -28.82 -11.48 21.77
C ASP A 426 -29.13 -9.96 21.69
N LEU A 427 -28.19 -9.16 21.17
CA LEU A 427 -28.44 -7.75 20.86
C LEU A 427 -29.45 -7.68 19.70
N LYS A 428 -30.59 -7.01 19.92
CA LYS A 428 -31.80 -6.97 19.05
C LYS A 428 -31.62 -6.56 17.57
N ASN A 429 -30.40 -6.32 17.10
CA ASN A 429 -30.08 -5.94 15.72
C ASN A 429 -29.03 -6.87 15.05
N CYS A 430 -28.55 -7.93 15.72
CA CYS A 430 -27.63 -8.90 15.14
C CYS A 430 -28.40 -10.12 14.64
N ASN A 431 -28.33 -10.44 13.35
CA ASN A 431 -28.92 -11.66 12.79
C ASN A 431 -27.94 -12.83 12.96
N ALA A 432 -27.60 -13.15 14.21
CA ALA A 432 -26.64 -14.20 14.55
C ALA A 432 -27.29 -15.29 15.41
N GLU A 433 -26.99 -16.56 15.13
CA GLU A 433 -27.47 -17.72 15.90
C GLU A 433 -26.27 -18.54 16.36
N VAL A 434 -26.15 -18.80 17.67
CA VAL A 434 -25.09 -19.64 18.23
C VAL A 434 -25.61 -21.06 18.51
N ILE A 435 -25.05 -22.04 17.81
CA ILE A 435 -25.28 -23.47 18.01
C ILE A 435 -24.08 -24.07 18.74
N GLU A 436 -24.38 -24.76 19.83
CA GLU A 436 -23.40 -25.53 20.57
C GLU A 436 -23.46 -26.99 20.15
N TYR A 437 -22.46 -27.42 19.39
CA TYR A 437 -22.39 -28.77 18.85
C TYR A 437 -20.92 -29.19 18.69
N PRO A 438 -20.36 -29.97 19.62
CA PRO A 438 -18.97 -30.41 19.53
C PRO A 438 -18.72 -31.27 18.29
N ILE A 439 -17.63 -31.00 17.55
CA ILE A 439 -17.23 -31.80 16.39
C ILE A 439 -15.88 -32.46 16.69
N SER A 440 -15.91 -33.73 17.10
CA SER A 440 -14.73 -34.49 17.54
C SER A 440 -14.48 -35.77 16.75
N SER A 441 -15.40 -36.13 15.84
CA SER A 441 -15.36 -37.32 15.01
C SER A 441 -15.95 -37.05 13.61
N GLU A 442 -15.69 -37.95 12.65
CA GLU A 442 -16.35 -37.87 11.33
C GLU A 442 -17.88 -38.01 11.43
N GLU A 443 -18.38 -38.77 12.41
CA GLU A 443 -19.81 -38.95 12.64
C GLU A 443 -20.46 -37.67 13.19
N ASP A 444 -19.76 -36.96 14.08
CA ASP A 444 -20.19 -35.65 14.56
C ASP A 444 -20.26 -34.66 13.39
N ALA A 445 -19.24 -34.64 12.52
CA ALA A 445 -19.20 -33.77 11.36
C ALA A 445 -20.38 -34.03 10.41
N LEU A 446 -20.67 -35.30 10.08
CA LEU A 446 -21.82 -35.67 9.25
C LEU A 446 -23.15 -35.31 9.92
N SER A 447 -23.27 -35.52 11.23
CA SER A 447 -24.48 -35.22 11.99
C SER A 447 -24.73 -33.73 12.12
N PHE A 448 -23.68 -32.92 12.26
CA PHE A 448 -23.76 -31.47 12.22
C PHE A 448 -24.23 -30.99 10.84
N VAL A 449 -23.62 -31.49 9.76
CA VAL A 449 -24.00 -31.10 8.39
C VAL A 449 -25.46 -31.44 8.09
N LYS A 450 -25.98 -32.58 8.59
CA LYS A 450 -27.41 -32.91 8.48
C LYS A 450 -28.34 -31.89 9.15
N GLN A 451 -27.89 -31.20 10.21
CA GLN A 451 -28.68 -30.13 10.84
C GLN A 451 -28.72 -28.85 10.00
N LEU A 452 -27.83 -28.73 9.01
CA LEU A 452 -27.80 -27.61 8.07
C LEU A 452 -28.66 -27.86 6.82
N ASP A 453 -29.35 -29.00 6.73
CA ASP A 453 -30.15 -29.35 5.56
C ASP A 453 -31.16 -28.25 5.20
N GLY A 454 -31.25 -27.93 3.92
CA GLY A 454 -32.05 -26.81 3.39
C GLY A 454 -31.51 -25.40 3.67
N LYS A 455 -30.37 -25.24 4.35
CA LYS A 455 -29.67 -23.94 4.46
C LYS A 455 -28.66 -23.80 3.32
N GLU A 456 -28.43 -22.57 2.84
CA GLU A 456 -27.32 -22.25 1.95
C GLU A 456 -26.46 -21.17 2.58
N PHE A 457 -25.15 -21.24 2.39
CA PHE A 457 -24.17 -20.30 2.93
C PHE A 457 -23.36 -19.71 1.79
N TYR A 458 -23.26 -18.38 1.75
CA TYR A 458 -22.38 -17.72 0.79
C TYR A 458 -20.92 -17.87 1.19
N TYR A 459 -20.67 -17.74 2.49
CA TYR A 459 -19.35 -17.83 3.07
C TYR A 459 -19.35 -18.86 4.20
N VAL A 460 -18.41 -19.79 4.14
CA VAL A 460 -18.12 -20.73 5.23
C VAL A 460 -16.73 -20.42 5.75
N ILE A 461 -16.60 -20.19 7.05
CA ILE A 461 -15.35 -19.82 7.73
C ILE A 461 -15.06 -20.87 8.80
N ASN A 462 -14.02 -21.67 8.59
CA ASN A 462 -13.56 -22.67 9.54
C ASN A 462 -12.42 -22.14 10.41
N LEU A 463 -12.68 -21.92 11.70
CA LEU A 463 -11.74 -21.41 12.69
C LEU A 463 -11.24 -22.46 13.68
N ASN A 464 -11.41 -23.78 13.43
CA ASN A 464 -11.03 -24.79 14.42
C ASN A 464 -9.53 -24.76 14.80
N LEU A 465 -8.66 -24.26 13.91
CA LEU A 465 -7.22 -24.05 14.21
C LEU A 465 -6.93 -22.75 15.01
N ALA A 466 -7.95 -21.96 15.36
CA ALA A 466 -7.87 -20.85 16.31
C ALA A 466 -8.12 -21.27 17.77
N SER A 467 -8.44 -22.55 18.03
CA SER A 467 -8.64 -23.05 19.38
C SER A 467 -7.32 -23.41 20.04
N GLU A 468 -7.10 -22.94 21.26
CA GLU A 468 -5.91 -23.30 22.04
C GLU A 468 -5.90 -24.79 22.44
N THR A 469 -7.07 -25.45 22.43
CA THR A 469 -7.22 -26.87 22.79
C THR A 469 -6.55 -27.81 21.79
N ILE A 470 -6.26 -27.37 20.56
CA ILE A 470 -5.61 -28.22 19.54
C ILE A 470 -4.18 -28.64 19.93
N TYR A 471 -3.62 -28.05 20.99
CA TYR A 471 -2.28 -28.37 21.49
C TYR A 471 -2.26 -29.42 22.59
N SER A 472 -3.42 -29.81 23.15
CA SER A 472 -3.47 -30.87 24.16
C SER A 472 -3.27 -32.27 23.57
N PHE A 473 -3.14 -32.39 22.24
CA PHE A 473 -2.92 -33.67 21.61
C PHE A 473 -1.46 -34.10 21.70
N GLU A 474 -1.21 -35.13 22.50
CA GLU A 474 0.13 -35.66 22.75
C GLU A 474 0.62 -36.65 21.69
N ASN A 475 -0.30 -37.23 20.90
CA ASN A 475 0.00 -38.25 19.88
C ASN A 475 -0.67 -37.92 18.55
N LEU A 476 0.02 -38.20 17.44
CA LEU A 476 -0.46 -38.10 16.07
C LEU A 476 -1.77 -38.84 15.85
N GLU A 477 -1.94 -40.06 16.33
CA GLU A 477 -3.20 -40.81 16.14
C GLU A 477 -4.42 -40.05 16.69
N LEU A 478 -4.26 -39.40 17.85
CA LEU A 478 -5.32 -38.60 18.46
C LEU A 478 -5.59 -37.32 17.67
N VAL A 479 -4.56 -36.58 17.25
CA VAL A 479 -4.76 -35.39 16.40
C VAL A 479 -5.47 -35.77 15.10
N LEU A 480 -5.04 -36.87 14.46
CA LEU A 480 -5.64 -37.33 13.22
C LEU A 480 -7.12 -37.70 13.43
N ALA A 481 -7.45 -38.41 14.51
CA ALA A 481 -8.81 -38.86 14.78
C ALA A 481 -9.75 -37.73 15.24
N GLN A 482 -9.26 -36.78 16.04
CA GLN A 482 -10.10 -35.78 16.72
C GLN A 482 -10.04 -34.39 16.09
N LEU A 483 -9.02 -34.08 15.28
CA LEU A 483 -8.88 -32.80 14.59
C LEU A 483 -8.91 -32.99 13.07
N GLN A 484 -7.98 -33.73 12.48
CA GLN A 484 -7.85 -33.75 11.03
C GLN A 484 -9.03 -34.44 10.34
N LYS A 485 -9.32 -35.71 10.64
CA LYS A 485 -10.38 -36.47 9.94
C LYS A 485 -11.77 -35.83 10.09
N PRO A 486 -12.20 -35.35 11.28
CA PRO A 486 -13.46 -34.65 11.43
C PRO A 486 -13.52 -33.39 10.59
N MET A 487 -12.44 -32.60 10.56
CA MET A 487 -12.37 -31.37 9.78
C MET A 487 -12.29 -31.62 8.28
N ASP A 488 -11.58 -32.65 7.84
CA ASP A 488 -11.54 -33.10 6.46
C ASP A 488 -12.96 -33.48 5.97
N ARG A 489 -13.67 -34.29 6.77
CA ARG A 489 -15.06 -34.67 6.49
C ARG A 489 -15.94 -33.43 6.45
N LEU A 490 -15.90 -32.61 7.49
CA LEU A 490 -16.72 -31.40 7.61
C LEU A 490 -16.52 -30.46 6.42
N THR A 491 -15.28 -30.16 6.07
CA THR A 491 -14.94 -29.24 4.97
C THR A 491 -15.45 -29.76 3.63
N ARG A 492 -15.37 -31.07 3.36
CA ARG A 492 -15.89 -31.68 2.12
C ARG A 492 -17.40 -31.61 2.05
N GLU A 493 -18.10 -31.98 3.12
CA GLU A 493 -19.57 -32.04 3.12
C GLU A 493 -20.17 -30.63 3.06
N LEU A 494 -19.54 -29.63 3.70
CA LEU A 494 -19.98 -28.23 3.64
C LEU A 494 -19.83 -27.58 2.27
N LEU A 495 -19.01 -28.15 1.37
CA LEU A 495 -18.88 -27.65 0.01
C LEU A 495 -20.23 -27.67 -0.73
N ALA A 496 -21.09 -28.65 -0.44
CA ALA A 496 -22.42 -28.74 -1.03
C ALA A 496 -23.35 -27.56 -0.63
N PHE A 497 -23.04 -26.91 0.49
CA PHE A 497 -23.83 -25.82 1.07
C PHE A 497 -23.21 -24.44 0.81
N THR A 498 -22.01 -24.39 0.24
CA THR A 498 -21.24 -23.15 0.01
C THR A 498 -21.51 -22.60 -1.38
N LYS A 499 -21.73 -21.28 -1.51
CA LYS A 499 -21.99 -20.60 -2.80
C LYS A 499 -20.82 -19.81 -3.35
N GLU A 500 -20.06 -19.10 -2.50
CA GLU A 500 -19.01 -18.18 -2.97
C GLU A 500 -17.63 -18.54 -2.41
N THR A 501 -17.43 -18.57 -1.09
CA THR A 501 -16.10 -18.83 -0.51
C THR A 501 -16.15 -19.85 0.62
N SER A 502 -15.31 -20.87 0.51
CA SER A 502 -14.91 -21.77 1.60
C SER A 502 -13.55 -21.31 2.13
N PHE A 503 -13.57 -20.72 3.33
CA PHE A 503 -12.41 -20.17 4.01
C PHE A 503 -12.00 -21.11 5.14
N ILE A 504 -10.72 -21.48 5.17
CA ILE A 504 -10.14 -22.36 6.18
C ILE A 504 -8.97 -21.61 6.81
N LEU A 505 -9.03 -21.38 8.11
CA LEU A 505 -7.91 -20.84 8.86
C LEU A 505 -6.86 -21.95 9.03
N GLY A 506 -5.67 -21.74 8.45
CA GLY A 506 -4.47 -22.54 8.67
C GLY A 506 -3.74 -22.17 9.95
N HIS A 507 -2.51 -22.68 10.11
CA HIS A 507 -1.73 -22.43 11.33
C HIS A 507 -0.27 -22.08 11.02
N PRO A 508 0.33 -21.05 11.68
CA PRO A 508 1.75 -20.70 11.53
C PRO A 508 2.76 -21.85 11.75
N LEU A 509 2.34 -23.00 12.30
CA LEU A 509 3.23 -24.14 12.53
C LEU A 509 3.72 -24.74 11.21
N GLU A 510 2.92 -24.64 10.13
CA GLU A 510 3.30 -25.12 8.80
C GLU A 510 4.58 -24.44 8.30
N GLU A 511 4.83 -23.20 8.74
CA GLU A 511 6.00 -22.41 8.33
C GLU A 511 7.23 -22.65 9.21
N ALA A 512 7.10 -23.36 10.34
CA ALA A 512 8.20 -23.61 11.27
C ALA A 512 9.24 -24.62 10.74
N ASN A 513 8.92 -25.37 9.67
CA ASN A 513 9.77 -26.34 8.96
C ASN A 513 10.69 -27.18 9.87
N LEU A 514 10.14 -27.68 10.99
CA LEU A 514 10.88 -28.52 11.93
C LEU A 514 10.94 -29.96 11.41
N SER A 515 12.15 -30.48 11.27
CA SER A 515 12.44 -31.88 10.94
C SER A 515 11.98 -32.91 12.00
N GLU A 516 11.37 -32.44 13.08
CA GLU A 516 10.59 -33.23 14.03
C GLU A 516 9.15 -32.71 13.92
N ALA A 517 8.36 -33.33 13.06
CA ALA A 517 6.96 -32.96 12.87
C ALA A 517 6.21 -33.14 14.20
N SER A 518 5.84 -32.03 14.83
CA SER A 518 4.80 -32.08 15.85
C SER A 518 3.58 -32.79 15.23
N PRO A 519 2.95 -33.74 15.94
CA PRO A 519 1.68 -34.34 15.53
C PRO A 519 0.68 -33.36 14.90
N LEU A 520 0.59 -32.15 15.47
CA LEU A 520 -0.26 -31.08 14.97
C LEU A 520 0.18 -30.55 13.60
N ALA A 521 1.48 -30.32 13.38
CA ALA A 521 1.99 -29.84 12.09
C ALA A 521 1.70 -30.83 10.96
N ALA A 522 1.85 -32.13 11.22
CA ALA A 522 1.51 -33.17 10.25
C ALA A 522 0.01 -33.17 9.91
N ALA A 523 -0.84 -33.02 10.92
CA ALA A 523 -2.30 -33.00 10.73
C ALA A 523 -2.77 -31.75 9.98
N VAL A 524 -2.22 -30.58 10.30
CA VAL A 524 -2.52 -29.32 9.61
C VAL A 524 -2.09 -29.41 8.14
N SER A 525 -0.86 -29.86 7.85
CA SER A 525 -0.39 -30.07 6.48
C SER A 525 -1.25 -31.09 5.71
N GLY A 526 -1.73 -32.14 6.39
CA GLY A 526 -2.66 -33.11 5.81
C GLY A 526 -3.99 -32.48 5.40
N TRP A 527 -4.57 -31.66 6.28
CA TRP A 527 -5.80 -30.91 6.00
C TRP A 527 -5.60 -29.89 4.88
N HIS A 528 -4.47 -29.17 4.87
CA HIS A 528 -4.10 -28.25 3.78
C HIS A 528 -4.04 -28.99 2.43
N GLY A 529 -3.37 -30.14 2.36
CA GLY A 529 -3.30 -30.95 1.14
C GLY A 529 -4.69 -31.40 0.66
N LEU A 530 -5.59 -31.70 1.59
CA LEU A 530 -6.98 -32.06 1.29
C LEU A 530 -7.81 -30.86 0.79
N ALA A 531 -7.64 -29.67 1.38
CA ALA A 531 -8.22 -28.42 0.90
C ALA A 531 -7.75 -28.11 -0.53
N GLY A 532 -6.45 -28.31 -0.80
CA GLY A 532 -5.89 -28.21 -2.15
C GLY A 532 -6.55 -29.18 -3.12
N SER A 533 -6.69 -30.46 -2.73
CA SER A 533 -7.32 -31.49 -3.55
C SER A 533 -8.80 -31.23 -3.84
N MET A 534 -9.57 -30.68 -2.90
CA MET A 534 -11.00 -30.39 -3.11
C MET A 534 -11.25 -29.11 -3.92
N SER A 535 -10.27 -28.20 -3.99
CA SER A 535 -10.45 -26.90 -4.64
C SER A 535 -10.84 -26.98 -6.12
N GLY A 536 -10.46 -28.07 -6.80
CA GLY A 536 -10.93 -28.38 -8.16
C GLY A 536 -12.41 -28.68 -8.26
N GLU A 537 -12.97 -29.40 -7.29
CA GLU A 537 -14.41 -29.59 -7.21
C GLU A 537 -15.10 -28.27 -6.85
N ALA A 538 -14.56 -27.54 -5.87
CA ALA A 538 -15.12 -26.29 -5.40
C ALA A 538 -15.25 -25.25 -6.54
N ILE A 539 -14.18 -25.04 -7.31
CA ILE A 539 -14.20 -24.06 -8.40
C ILE A 539 -15.17 -24.45 -9.52
N SER A 540 -15.38 -25.75 -9.78
CA SER A 540 -16.37 -26.20 -10.77
C SER A 540 -17.82 -25.88 -10.37
N ARG A 541 -18.05 -25.62 -9.08
CA ARG A 541 -19.31 -25.12 -8.50
C ARG A 541 -19.34 -23.59 -8.35
N GLY A 542 -18.27 -22.89 -8.75
CA GLY A 542 -18.12 -21.45 -8.53
C GLY A 542 -17.66 -21.05 -7.12
N VAL A 543 -17.24 -22.01 -6.29
CA VAL A 543 -16.77 -21.76 -4.92
C VAL A 543 -15.26 -21.58 -4.90
N ARG A 544 -14.81 -20.47 -4.34
CA ARG A 544 -13.40 -20.19 -4.07
C ARG A 544 -12.97 -20.87 -2.77
N THR A 545 -11.83 -21.56 -2.80
CA THR A 545 -11.23 -22.15 -1.61
C THR A 545 -10.04 -21.30 -1.16
N ILE A 546 -10.06 -20.86 0.10
CA ILE A 546 -8.97 -20.09 0.71
C ILE A 546 -8.43 -20.87 1.91
N TRP A 547 -7.14 -21.19 1.86
CA TRP A 547 -6.37 -21.57 3.04
C TRP A 547 -5.65 -20.33 3.55
N TYR A 548 -5.94 -19.88 4.77
CA TYR A 548 -5.39 -18.64 5.33
C TYR A 548 -4.46 -18.92 6.50
N THR A 549 -3.16 -18.71 6.36
CA THR A 549 -2.21 -18.81 7.48
C THR A 549 -2.01 -17.43 8.12
N PRO A 550 -2.52 -17.19 9.34
CA PRO A 550 -2.31 -15.93 10.03
C PRO A 550 -0.86 -15.79 10.49
N ALA A 551 -0.43 -14.56 10.80
CA ALA A 551 0.85 -14.31 11.45
C ALA A 551 0.89 -14.95 12.85
N VAL A 552 2.08 -15.00 13.47
CA VAL A 552 2.22 -15.38 14.87
C VAL A 552 1.66 -14.26 15.75
N TYR A 553 0.63 -14.54 16.56
CA TYR A 553 0.01 -13.55 17.45
C TYR A 553 -0.16 -14.02 18.89
N ALA A 554 -0.15 -13.06 19.82
CA ALA A 554 0.02 -13.31 21.24
C ALA A 554 -1.04 -14.24 21.88
N GLY A 555 -2.24 -14.38 21.32
CA GLY A 555 -3.24 -15.35 21.77
C GLY A 555 -2.93 -16.77 21.28
N ASN A 556 -3.40 -17.09 20.06
CA ASN A 556 -3.35 -18.43 19.44
C ASN A 556 -1.94 -18.94 19.08
N THR A 557 -0.87 -18.30 19.53
CA THR A 557 0.49 -18.85 19.39
C THR A 557 1.30 -18.77 20.68
N ALA A 558 0.68 -18.36 21.80
CA ALA A 558 1.33 -18.22 23.11
C ALA A 558 1.95 -19.52 23.62
N TYR A 559 1.33 -20.65 23.27
CA TYR A 559 1.75 -22.01 23.62
C TYR A 559 2.83 -22.58 22.69
N MET A 560 3.07 -21.97 21.52
CA MET A 560 4.14 -22.44 20.63
C MET A 560 5.48 -22.31 21.35
N GLY A 561 6.23 -23.41 21.45
CA GLY A 561 7.58 -23.40 22.01
C GLY A 561 8.47 -22.36 21.30
N GLY A 562 9.38 -21.71 22.03
CA GLY A 562 10.13 -20.55 21.53
C GLY A 562 10.82 -20.79 20.18
N LYS A 563 11.43 -21.98 19.98
CA LYS A 563 12.07 -22.35 18.72
C LYS A 563 11.06 -22.43 17.55
N ALA A 564 9.93 -23.10 17.75
CA ALA A 564 8.89 -23.22 16.73
C ALA A 564 8.29 -21.85 16.37
N ARG A 565 8.07 -20.99 17.38
CA ARG A 565 7.59 -19.63 17.19
C ARG A 565 8.55 -18.79 16.35
N ILE A 566 9.84 -18.81 16.68
CA ILE A 566 10.87 -18.08 15.93
C ILE A 566 10.95 -18.57 14.48
N MET A 567 10.89 -19.88 14.25
CA MET A 567 10.93 -20.43 12.89
C MET A 567 9.67 -20.07 12.09
N ALA A 568 8.49 -20.15 12.70
CA ALA A 568 7.23 -19.71 12.08
C ALA A 568 7.28 -18.22 11.72
N MET A 569 7.72 -17.36 12.64
CA MET A 569 7.93 -15.94 12.36
C MET A 569 8.91 -15.73 11.19
N LYS A 570 10.00 -16.51 11.14
CA LYS A 570 10.97 -16.43 10.03
C LYS A 570 10.37 -16.88 8.70
N GLY A 571 9.59 -17.96 8.67
CA GLY A 571 8.89 -18.45 7.48
C GLY A 571 7.83 -17.46 6.98
N MET A 572 7.11 -16.84 7.92
CA MET A 572 6.15 -15.76 7.67
C MET A 572 6.78 -14.39 7.42
N ARG A 573 8.11 -14.27 7.57
CA ARG A 573 8.89 -13.02 7.47
C ARG A 573 8.35 -11.91 8.38
N GLN A 574 7.93 -12.31 9.56
CA GLN A 574 7.34 -11.46 10.57
C GLN A 574 8.42 -10.92 11.50
N GLU A 575 8.50 -9.59 11.62
CA GLU A 575 9.51 -8.91 12.44
C GLU A 575 9.14 -8.88 13.94
N ALA A 576 7.84 -8.80 14.24
CA ALA A 576 7.33 -8.72 15.60
C ALA A 576 6.02 -9.49 15.76
N ILE A 577 5.76 -10.02 16.97
CA ILE A 577 4.50 -10.70 17.30
C ILE A 577 3.34 -9.71 17.13
N TRP A 578 2.31 -10.10 16.39
CA TRP A 578 1.12 -9.27 16.20
C TRP A 578 0.18 -9.39 17.41
N SER A 579 -0.44 -8.29 17.77
CA SER A 579 -1.38 -8.23 18.90
C SER A 579 -2.78 -7.73 18.51
N ASP A 580 -2.92 -7.13 17.33
CA ASP A 580 -4.17 -6.53 16.88
C ASP A 580 -5.03 -7.56 16.12
N LEU A 581 -5.92 -8.23 16.85
CA LEU A 581 -6.88 -9.19 16.29
C LEU A 581 -7.95 -8.52 15.43
N THR A 582 -8.22 -7.23 15.62
CA THR A 582 -9.22 -6.50 14.82
C THR A 582 -8.73 -6.38 13.38
N LYS A 583 -7.44 -6.07 13.18
CA LYS A 583 -6.84 -6.06 11.84
C LYS A 583 -6.81 -7.44 11.19
N LEU A 584 -6.57 -8.51 11.96
CA LEU A 584 -6.65 -9.88 11.44
C LEU A 584 -8.09 -10.24 11.03
N ALA A 585 -9.07 -9.92 11.87
CA ALA A 585 -10.48 -10.13 11.54
C ALA A 585 -10.88 -9.36 10.28
N ASP A 586 -10.45 -8.10 10.12
CA ASP A 586 -10.67 -7.34 8.88
C ASP A 586 -10.10 -8.06 7.65
N ARG A 587 -8.85 -8.54 7.70
CA ARG A 587 -8.24 -9.26 6.58
C ARG A 587 -8.96 -10.57 6.25
N ILE A 588 -9.43 -11.29 7.27
CA ILE A 588 -10.24 -12.51 7.09
C ILE A 588 -11.56 -12.17 6.39
N VAL A 589 -12.30 -11.18 6.89
CA VAL A 589 -13.58 -10.77 6.30
C VAL A 589 -13.39 -10.28 4.87
N ARG A 590 -12.40 -9.41 4.61
CA ARG A 590 -12.06 -8.98 3.26
C ARG A 590 -11.70 -10.16 2.37
N SER A 591 -11.00 -11.16 2.91
CA SER A 591 -10.62 -12.35 2.13
C SER A 591 -11.82 -13.13 1.60
N LEU A 592 -13.02 -12.97 2.15
CA LEU A 592 -14.22 -13.65 1.68
C LEU A 592 -14.66 -13.21 0.28
N PHE A 593 -14.34 -11.99 -0.14
CA PHE A 593 -14.82 -11.44 -1.42
C PHE A 593 -13.78 -10.59 -2.20
N TYR A 594 -12.77 -9.99 -1.54
CA TYR A 594 -11.70 -9.30 -2.27
C TYR A 594 -10.76 -10.29 -2.98
N LEU A 595 -10.23 -9.87 -4.13
CA LEU A 595 -9.24 -10.65 -4.88
C LEU A 595 -7.90 -10.66 -4.17
N LYS A 596 -7.40 -9.50 -3.73
CA LYS A 596 -6.19 -9.34 -2.92
C LYS A 596 -6.51 -8.61 -1.63
N VAL A 597 -5.72 -8.82 -0.58
CA VAL A 597 -5.95 -8.19 0.73
C VAL A 597 -4.66 -7.54 1.23
N PRO A 598 -4.74 -6.27 1.74
CA PRO A 598 -3.63 -5.60 2.41
C PRO A 598 -2.84 -6.47 3.39
N GLN A 599 -1.51 -6.41 3.36
CA GLN A 599 -0.60 -7.14 4.27
C GLN A 599 -0.73 -8.67 4.21
N THR A 600 -1.09 -9.19 3.02
CA THR A 600 -1.12 -10.62 2.76
C THR A 600 -0.35 -10.96 1.49
N GLN A 601 0.11 -12.21 1.41
CA GLN A 601 0.68 -12.81 0.22
C GLN A 601 -0.25 -13.94 -0.24
N ASP A 602 -0.53 -13.98 -1.54
CA ASP A 602 -1.29 -15.07 -2.16
C ASP A 602 -0.37 -16.00 -2.94
N ILE A 603 -0.53 -17.30 -2.72
CA ILE A 603 0.11 -18.37 -3.49
C ILE A 603 -0.99 -19.25 -4.05
N TYR A 604 -1.04 -19.42 -5.37
CA TYR A 604 -2.04 -20.26 -6.00
C TYR A 604 -1.56 -21.72 -6.05
N GLN A 605 -2.30 -22.62 -5.38
CA GLN A 605 -2.05 -24.05 -5.37
C GLN A 605 -3.16 -24.77 -6.12
N GLY A 606 -3.02 -24.83 -7.45
CA GLY A 606 -4.15 -25.15 -8.31
C GLY A 606 -5.24 -24.07 -8.18
N PRO A 607 -6.53 -24.44 -8.04
CA PRO A 607 -7.62 -23.49 -7.82
C PRO A 607 -7.68 -22.87 -6.42
N MET A 608 -6.98 -23.45 -5.43
CA MET A 608 -6.96 -22.93 -4.07
C MET A 608 -6.06 -21.70 -3.96
N ILE A 609 -6.51 -20.72 -3.18
CA ILE A 609 -5.69 -19.58 -2.76
C ILE A 609 -5.09 -19.92 -1.41
N TYR A 610 -3.78 -20.11 -1.36
CA TYR A 610 -3.04 -20.10 -0.11
C TYR A 610 -2.65 -18.65 0.24
N ARG A 611 -3.41 -18.03 1.14
CA ARG A 611 -3.15 -16.68 1.65
C ARG A 611 -2.37 -16.74 2.95
N LYS A 612 -1.32 -15.92 3.09
CA LYS A 612 -0.55 -15.78 4.33
C LYS A 612 -0.50 -14.32 4.75
N ASP A 613 -0.56 -14.04 6.04
CA ASP A 613 -0.15 -12.72 6.52
C ASP A 613 1.32 -12.48 6.13
N ALA A 614 1.62 -11.29 5.62
CA ALA A 614 2.97 -10.92 5.22
C ALA A 614 3.20 -9.44 5.50
N CYS A 615 4.41 -9.09 5.93
CA CYS A 615 4.82 -7.69 6.01
C CYS A 615 5.03 -7.04 4.64
N ALA A 616 5.03 -7.83 3.54
CA ALA A 616 5.17 -7.34 2.17
C ALA A 616 4.25 -8.11 1.20
N PHE A 617 3.56 -7.36 0.35
CA PHE A 617 2.81 -7.73 -0.84
C PHE A 617 3.72 -8.39 -1.88
N ARG A 618 3.76 -9.71 -1.89
CA ARG A 618 4.55 -10.45 -2.87
C ARG A 618 3.69 -11.00 -4.00
N LYS A 619 4.33 -11.02 -5.18
CA LYS A 619 3.83 -11.41 -6.51
C LYS A 619 2.81 -12.54 -6.53
#